data_AF-A0A1D2RG32-F1
#
_entry.id   AF-A0A1D2RG32-F1
#
_cell.length_a   1.000
_cell.length_b   1.000
_cell.length_c   1.000
_cell.angle_alpha   90.00
_cell.angle_beta   90.00
_cell.angle_gamma   90.00
#
_symmetry.space_group_name_H-M   'P 1'
#
loop_
_entity.id
_entity.type
_entity.pdbx_description
1 polymer ?
#
loop_
_entity_poly.entity_id
_entity_poly.type
_entity_poly.pdbx_seq_one_letter_code
_entity_poly.pdbx_strand_id
1 'polypeptide(L)'
;MQSANLKMQNAVLLAVVVTVLGCVEFGEDNGSRSGTCAKEGESIMAGESCCPGLNAVSDCLPWESCPISLRYCINCGDTVCGEHENCYNCKTDCALANCPKKPEESECSADSDCKTAGCSGQLCLPAEKSDVVTTCEYRPEYGCLKMTNCKCITGRCLWEKTQDYNDCMNSLK
;
A
#
# COMPACT_ATOMS: atom_id res chain seq x y z
N MET A 1 -8.85 -33.91 -72.06
CA MET A 1 -10.14 -33.20 -71.93
C MET A 1 -10.36 -32.90 -70.45
N GLN A 2 -9.97 -31.71 -69.99
CA GLN A 2 -10.28 -31.22 -68.64
C GLN A 2 -11.32 -30.11 -68.81
N SER A 3 -12.58 -30.43 -68.50
CA SER A 3 -13.68 -29.46 -68.39
C SER A 3 -13.58 -28.80 -67.00
N ALA A 4 -13.37 -27.49 -66.87
CA ALA A 4 -14.31 -26.40 -67.08
C ALA A 4 -15.44 -26.31 -66.03
N ASN A 5 -15.31 -25.30 -65.16
CA ASN A 5 -16.31 -24.34 -64.69
C ASN A 5 -17.65 -24.77 -64.06
N LEU A 6 -17.81 -24.34 -62.79
CA LEU A 6 -18.82 -23.40 -62.25
C LEU A 6 -20.31 -23.53 -62.66
N LYS A 7 -21.18 -23.65 -61.64
CA LYS A 7 -22.45 -22.89 -61.36
C LYS A 7 -23.19 -23.61 -60.22
N MET A 8 -23.21 -23.14 -58.97
CA MET A 8 -24.00 -22.03 -58.41
C MET A 8 -25.49 -22.14 -58.74
N GLN A 9 -26.36 -22.61 -57.82
CA GLN A 9 -27.75 -22.14 -57.62
C GLN A 9 -28.28 -22.44 -56.20
N ASN A 10 -28.99 -21.43 -55.66
CA ASN A 10 -29.70 -21.32 -54.39
C ASN A 10 -30.79 -22.39 -54.13
N ALA A 11 -31.05 -22.67 -52.84
CA ALA A 11 -32.38 -22.85 -52.22
C ALA A 11 -32.14 -23.27 -50.75
N VAL A 12 -32.21 -22.36 -49.76
CA VAL A 12 -33.40 -22.01 -48.96
C VAL A 12 -34.16 -23.22 -48.38
N LEU A 13 -34.40 -23.14 -47.07
CA LEU A 13 -35.38 -23.87 -46.25
C LEU A 13 -34.95 -25.26 -45.72
N LEU A 14 -34.67 -25.38 -44.41
CA LEU A 14 -35.67 -25.69 -43.39
C LEU A 14 -34.99 -25.80 -42.02
N ALA A 15 -35.47 -25.01 -41.06
CA ALA A 15 -35.12 -25.12 -39.65
C ALA A 15 -35.76 -26.37 -39.04
N VAL A 16 -34.99 -27.19 -38.29
CA VAL A 16 -35.53 -27.99 -37.18
C VAL A 16 -34.47 -28.07 -36.08
N VAL A 17 -34.81 -27.38 -35.00
CA VAL A 17 -34.23 -27.44 -33.65
C VAL A 17 -34.41 -28.85 -33.07
N VAL A 18 -33.43 -29.36 -32.32
CA VAL A 18 -33.60 -29.95 -30.97
C VAL A 18 -32.26 -30.52 -30.46
N THR A 19 -31.82 -29.89 -29.38
CA THR A 19 -30.81 -30.23 -28.37
C THR A 19 -30.65 -31.70 -28.01
N VAL A 20 -29.41 -32.20 -27.81
CA VAL A 20 -28.96 -32.82 -26.52
C VAL A 20 -27.42 -32.83 -26.43
N LEU A 21 -26.90 -32.55 -25.23
CA LEU A 21 -25.57 -32.91 -24.68
C LEU A 21 -24.32 -32.16 -25.21
N GLY A 22 -24.15 -30.94 -24.67
CA GLY A 22 -23.06 -30.66 -23.73
C GLY A 22 -21.64 -30.71 -24.29
N CYS A 23 -21.18 -29.57 -24.82
CA CYS A 23 -19.92 -28.93 -24.43
C CYS A 23 -19.71 -27.65 -25.25
N VAL A 24 -19.22 -26.62 -24.57
CA VAL A 24 -18.71 -25.34 -25.08
C VAL A 24 -19.77 -24.36 -25.56
N GLU A 25 -19.98 -23.31 -24.78
CA GLU A 25 -19.73 -21.94 -25.23
C GLU A 25 -19.44 -21.06 -24.02
N PHE A 26 -18.34 -20.32 -24.13
CA PHE A 26 -17.93 -19.28 -23.18
C PHE A 26 -19.12 -18.33 -22.98
N GLY A 27 -19.43 -18.01 -21.72
CA GLY A 27 -20.42 -17.00 -21.40
C GLY A 27 -20.01 -15.67 -22.03
N GLU A 28 -20.66 -15.35 -23.15
CA GLU A 28 -20.73 -13.98 -23.64
C GLU A 28 -21.49 -13.18 -22.58
N ASP A 29 -20.80 -12.21 -21.97
CA ASP A 29 -21.37 -11.19 -21.10
C ASP A 29 -22.53 -10.50 -21.85
N ASN A 30 -23.76 -10.92 -21.54
CA ASN A 30 -24.97 -10.31 -22.05
C ASN A 30 -25.10 -8.88 -21.53
N GLY A 31 -24.86 -7.92 -22.41
CA GLY A 31 -25.04 -6.50 -22.13
C GLY A 31 -26.48 -6.13 -21.74
N SER A 32 -26.57 -5.50 -20.57
CA SER A 32 -27.33 -4.27 -20.30
C SER A 32 -28.87 -4.29 -20.41
N ARG A 33 -29.53 -4.01 -19.28
CA ARG A 33 -30.21 -2.72 -19.07
C ARG A 33 -30.62 -2.53 -17.61
N SER A 34 -29.98 -1.56 -16.95
CA SER A 34 -30.34 -0.84 -15.71
C SER A 34 -29.33 -0.99 -14.56
N GLY A 35 -28.39 -0.04 -14.43
CA GLY A 35 -27.48 0.10 -13.28
C GLY A 35 -26.00 -0.12 -13.66
N THR A 36 -25.26 0.97 -13.86
CA THR A 36 -23.82 0.96 -14.18
C THR A 36 -23.00 0.60 -12.94
N CYS A 37 -22.50 -0.63 -12.86
CA CYS A 37 -21.48 -0.99 -11.89
C CYS A 37 -20.08 -0.84 -12.52
N ALA A 38 -19.11 -0.48 -11.70
CA ALA A 38 -17.72 -0.33 -12.14
C ALA A 38 -16.98 -1.68 -12.13
N LYS A 39 -16.21 -1.91 -13.19
CA LYS A 39 -15.37 -3.10 -13.37
C LYS A 39 -14.08 -3.00 -12.54
N GLU A 40 -13.33 -4.09 -12.48
CA GLU A 40 -12.02 -4.11 -11.82
C GLU A 40 -11.08 -3.06 -12.44
N GLY A 41 -10.38 -2.31 -11.59
CA GLY A 41 -9.52 -1.18 -11.97
C GLY A 41 -10.26 0.13 -12.27
N GLU A 42 -11.59 0.13 -12.38
CA GLU A 42 -12.35 1.36 -12.61
C GLU A 42 -12.55 2.15 -11.31
N SER A 43 -12.44 3.48 -11.40
CA SER A 43 -12.75 4.39 -10.31
C SER A 43 -14.26 4.59 -10.16
N ILE A 44 -14.74 4.66 -8.92
CA ILE A 44 -16.12 5.02 -8.58
C ILE A 44 -16.18 6.33 -7.81
N MET A 45 -17.25 7.08 -8.04
CA MET A 45 -17.61 8.29 -7.30
C MET A 45 -18.62 7.99 -6.18
N ALA A 46 -18.90 9.00 -5.35
CA ALA A 46 -19.89 8.88 -4.28
C ALA A 46 -21.28 8.54 -4.85
N GLY A 47 -21.81 7.36 -4.48
CA GLY A 47 -23.11 6.86 -4.92
C GLY A 47 -23.05 5.79 -6.02
N GLU A 48 -21.86 5.48 -6.55
CA GLU A 48 -21.62 4.37 -7.47
C GLU A 48 -21.18 3.11 -6.71
N SER A 49 -21.34 1.94 -7.34
CA SER A 49 -20.99 0.65 -6.75
C SER A 49 -20.18 -0.22 -7.70
N CYS A 50 -19.24 -0.99 -7.15
CA CYS A 50 -18.53 -2.02 -7.90
C CYS A 50 -19.46 -3.15 -8.33
N CYS A 51 -19.08 -3.86 -9.40
CA CYS A 51 -19.78 -5.06 -9.81
C CYS A 51 -19.68 -6.18 -8.75
N PRO A 52 -20.62 -7.15 -8.71
CA PRO A 52 -20.61 -8.23 -7.73
C PRO A 52 -19.29 -9.00 -7.72
N GLY A 53 -18.74 -9.25 -6.53
CA GLY A 53 -17.43 -9.90 -6.35
C GLY A 53 -16.26 -8.94 -6.19
N LEU A 54 -16.44 -7.65 -6.51
CA LEU A 54 -15.42 -6.63 -6.36
C LEU A 54 -15.62 -5.82 -5.08
N ASN A 55 -14.51 -5.35 -4.52
CA ASN A 55 -14.50 -4.48 -3.34
C ASN A 55 -14.07 -3.06 -3.72
N ALA A 56 -14.84 -2.07 -3.24
CA ALA A 56 -14.46 -0.67 -3.36
C ALA A 56 -13.38 -0.32 -2.34
N VAL A 57 -12.17 -0.01 -2.81
CA VAL A 57 -11.03 0.37 -1.97
C VAL A 57 -10.56 1.78 -2.29
N SER A 58 -9.94 2.43 -1.31
CA SER A 58 -9.18 3.65 -1.57
C SER A 58 -7.77 3.26 -1.98
N ASP A 59 -7.27 3.82 -3.08
CA ASP A 59 -5.87 3.67 -3.49
C ASP A 59 -5.03 4.72 -2.76
N CYS A 60 -4.75 4.45 -1.49
CA CYS A 60 -3.92 5.31 -0.67
C CYS A 60 -3.22 4.52 0.43
N LEU A 61 -2.11 5.08 0.90
CA LEU A 61 -1.31 4.44 1.94
C LEU A 61 -1.81 4.84 3.34
N PRO A 62 -1.60 4.01 4.38
CA PRO A 62 -2.11 4.28 5.73
C PRO A 62 -1.65 5.60 6.38
N TRP A 63 -0.56 6.20 5.87
CA TRP A 63 0.00 7.47 6.35
C TRP A 63 -0.36 8.67 5.48
N GLU A 64 -1.14 8.49 4.42
CA GLU A 64 -1.55 9.57 3.53
C GLU A 64 -2.92 10.11 3.90
N SER A 65 -3.16 11.39 3.56
CA SER A 65 -4.49 11.99 3.69
C SER A 65 -5.30 11.69 2.44
N CYS A 66 -6.10 10.62 2.46
CA CYS A 66 -6.85 10.17 1.29
C CYS A 66 -8.08 11.06 1.01
N PRO A 67 -8.32 11.47 -0.25
CA PRO A 67 -9.59 12.07 -0.61
C PRO A 67 -10.70 11.01 -0.51
N ILE A 68 -11.71 11.26 0.33
CA ILE A 68 -12.83 10.32 0.58
C ILE A 68 -13.63 9.94 -0.69
N SER A 69 -13.45 10.69 -1.78
CA SER A 69 -14.26 10.62 -2.99
C SER A 69 -13.72 9.71 -4.09
N LEU A 70 -12.44 9.33 -4.06
CA LEU A 70 -11.85 8.49 -5.11
C LEU A 70 -11.63 7.08 -4.58
N ARG A 71 -12.35 6.11 -5.15
CA ARG A 71 -12.22 4.68 -4.84
C ARG A 71 -12.11 3.89 -6.12
N TYR A 72 -11.51 2.71 -6.05
CA TYR A 72 -11.34 1.78 -7.16
C TYR A 72 -11.96 0.44 -6.81
N CYS A 73 -12.46 -0.25 -7.82
CA CYS A 73 -12.99 -1.60 -7.66
C CYS A 73 -11.88 -2.62 -7.88
N ILE A 74 -11.63 -3.49 -6.89
CA ILE A 74 -10.56 -4.49 -6.94
C ILE A 74 -11.10 -5.90 -6.66
N ASN A 75 -10.35 -6.92 -7.09
CA ASN A 75 -10.71 -8.33 -6.95
C ASN A 75 -9.66 -9.09 -6.11
N CYS A 76 -9.73 -8.93 -4.79
CA CYS A 76 -8.85 -9.69 -3.93
C CYS A 76 -9.20 -11.18 -3.89
N GLY A 77 -8.31 -12.02 -4.39
CA GLY A 77 -8.41 -13.48 -4.42
C GLY A 77 -8.08 -14.11 -5.78
N ASP A 78 -7.66 -13.33 -6.77
CA ASP A 78 -7.30 -13.79 -8.10
C ASP A 78 -5.80 -14.13 -8.25
N THR A 79 -5.02 -13.98 -7.17
CA THR A 79 -3.57 -14.22 -7.08
C THR A 79 -2.69 -13.28 -7.89
N VAL A 80 -3.28 -12.24 -8.47
CA VAL A 80 -2.57 -11.20 -9.23
C VAL A 80 -2.57 -9.95 -8.37
N CYS A 81 -1.43 -9.26 -8.27
CA CYS A 81 -1.38 -7.95 -7.60
C CYS A 81 -1.52 -6.88 -8.68
N GLY A 82 -2.75 -6.43 -8.89
CA GLY A 82 -3.17 -5.51 -9.95
C GLY A 82 -2.82 -4.04 -9.72
N GLU A 83 -3.19 -3.19 -10.67
CA GLU A 83 -3.12 -1.74 -10.50
C GLU A 83 -4.17 -1.31 -9.45
N HIS A 84 -3.79 -0.45 -8.51
CA HIS A 84 -4.57 -0.07 -7.31
C HIS A 84 -4.69 -1.14 -6.21
N GLU A 85 -3.96 -2.25 -6.33
CA GLU A 85 -3.83 -3.25 -5.26
C GLU A 85 -2.51 -3.10 -4.51
N ASN A 86 -2.57 -3.24 -3.19
CA ASN A 86 -1.40 -3.22 -2.33
C ASN A 86 -1.63 -4.06 -1.07
N CYS A 87 -0.58 -4.26 -0.28
CA CYS A 87 -0.62 -5.02 0.97
C CYS A 87 -1.64 -4.55 2.02
N TYR A 88 -2.15 -3.31 1.93
CA TYR A 88 -3.10 -2.74 2.88
C TYR A 88 -4.55 -2.96 2.46
N ASN A 89 -4.85 -2.85 1.17
CA ASN A 89 -6.20 -3.03 0.65
C ASN A 89 -6.45 -4.43 0.06
N CYS A 90 -5.38 -5.18 -0.26
CA CYS A 90 -5.43 -6.50 -0.91
C CYS A 90 -4.31 -7.44 -0.46
N LYS A 91 -4.28 -7.77 0.84
CA LYS A 91 -3.21 -8.59 1.43
C LYS A 91 -3.11 -10.02 0.86
N THR A 92 -4.21 -10.55 0.36
CA THR A 92 -4.27 -11.94 -0.15
C THR A 92 -3.40 -12.11 -1.39
N ASP A 93 -3.47 -11.16 -2.33
CA ASP A 93 -2.79 -11.25 -3.63
C ASP A 93 -1.48 -10.46 -3.63
N CYS A 94 -1.43 -9.34 -2.91
CA CYS A 94 -0.21 -8.55 -2.75
C CYS A 94 0.56 -8.99 -1.49
N ALA A 95 1.62 -9.79 -1.69
CA ALA A 95 2.54 -10.16 -0.62
C ALA A 95 3.18 -8.93 0.06
N LEU A 96 3.55 -9.06 1.34
CA LEU A 96 4.23 -8.00 2.12
C LEU A 96 5.50 -7.44 1.47
N ALA A 97 6.12 -8.18 0.54
CA ALA A 97 7.29 -7.73 -0.22
C ALA A 97 6.99 -6.53 -1.15
N ASN A 98 5.75 -6.42 -1.66
CA ASN A 98 5.31 -5.30 -2.52
C ASN A 98 4.66 -4.16 -1.72
N CYS A 99 4.80 -4.19 -0.39
CA CYS A 99 4.19 -3.20 0.47
C CYS A 99 5.06 -1.92 0.46
N PRO A 100 4.53 -0.78 -0.02
CA PRO A 100 5.26 0.48 0.11
C PRO A 100 5.50 0.73 1.60
N LYS A 101 6.71 1.13 1.96
CA LYS A 101 7.02 1.54 3.34
C LYS A 101 6.74 3.04 3.46
N LYS A 102 6.32 3.48 4.65
CA LYS A 102 6.24 4.91 4.94
C LYS A 102 7.58 5.55 4.60
N PRO A 103 7.63 6.61 3.77
CA PRO A 103 8.86 7.34 3.56
C PRO A 103 9.34 7.83 4.93
N GLU A 104 10.55 7.43 5.30
CA GLU A 104 11.15 7.91 6.53
C GLU A 104 11.47 9.39 6.35
N GLU A 105 10.62 10.25 6.90
CA GLU A 105 10.89 11.68 6.93
C GLU A 105 12.19 11.94 7.70
N SER A 106 13.08 12.72 7.10
CA SER A 106 14.30 13.16 7.77
C SER A 106 13.91 14.11 8.89
N GLU A 107 14.19 13.72 10.13
CA GLU A 107 13.96 14.53 11.33
C GLU A 107 14.98 15.67 11.47
N CYS A 108 16.15 15.52 10.85
CA CYS A 108 17.25 16.48 10.87
C CYS A 108 18.06 16.43 9.57
N SER A 109 18.79 17.48 9.26
CA SER A 109 19.78 17.53 8.15
C SER A 109 21.19 17.86 8.65
N ALA A 110 21.30 18.53 9.80
CA ALA A 110 22.55 18.87 10.46
C ALA A 110 22.49 18.57 11.96
N ASP A 111 23.65 18.43 12.59
CA ASP A 111 23.75 18.20 14.05
C ASP A 111 23.08 19.31 14.86
N SER A 112 23.07 20.55 14.35
CA SER A 112 22.39 21.70 14.97
C SER A 112 20.87 21.56 15.05
N ASP A 113 20.28 20.70 14.22
CA ASP A 113 18.84 20.45 14.20
C ASP A 113 18.43 19.50 15.33
N CYS A 114 19.40 18.91 16.03
CA CYS A 114 19.19 17.98 17.13
C CYS A 114 19.52 18.61 18.47
N LYS A 115 18.70 18.33 19.48
CA LYS A 115 18.83 18.89 20.81
C LYS A 115 18.50 17.87 21.89
N THR A 116 19.29 17.91 22.96
CA THR A 116 18.99 17.15 24.17
C THR A 116 17.77 17.74 24.87
N ALA A 117 16.81 16.87 25.22
CA ALA A 117 15.55 17.22 25.86
C ALA A 117 15.19 16.21 26.97
N GLY A 118 14.05 16.44 27.62
CA GLY A 118 13.59 15.66 28.78
C GLY A 118 14.21 16.13 30.10
N CYS A 119 13.51 15.88 31.20
CA CYS A 119 13.88 16.41 32.52
C CYS A 119 15.26 15.93 33.00
N SER A 120 15.64 14.69 32.64
CA SER A 120 16.92 14.08 32.99
C SER A 120 17.95 14.18 31.85
N GLY A 121 17.64 14.91 30.77
CA GLY A 121 18.47 14.98 29.56
C GLY A 121 18.52 13.66 28.79
N GLN A 122 17.47 12.85 28.90
CA GLN A 122 17.45 11.49 28.38
C GLN A 122 17.01 11.38 26.91
N LEU A 123 16.50 12.46 26.32
CA LEU A 123 15.98 12.47 24.95
C LEU A 123 16.96 13.20 24.03
N CYS A 124 17.13 12.67 22.81
CA CYS A 124 17.76 13.36 21.70
C CYS A 124 16.71 13.47 20.60
N LEU A 125 16.26 14.70 20.31
CA LEU A 125 15.12 14.98 19.45
C LEU A 125 15.42 16.17 18.54
N PRO A 126 14.63 16.37 17.48
CA PRO A 126 14.66 17.61 16.71
C PRO A 126 14.48 18.82 17.62
N ALA A 127 15.24 19.89 17.38
CA ALA A 127 15.22 21.11 18.17
C ALA A 127 13.80 21.70 18.27
N GLU A 128 13.03 21.62 17.19
CA GLU A 128 11.62 22.05 17.11
C GLU A 128 10.69 21.26 18.04
N LYS A 129 11.07 20.03 18.42
CA LYS A 129 10.29 19.13 19.30
C LYS A 129 10.91 19.01 20.69
N SER A 130 11.88 19.87 21.03
CA SER A 130 12.62 19.78 22.30
C SER A 130 11.83 20.22 23.53
N ASP A 131 10.66 20.82 23.37
CA ASP A 131 9.78 21.28 24.46
C ASP A 131 8.95 20.15 25.11
N VAL A 132 9.31 18.89 24.87
CA VAL A 132 8.62 17.74 25.45
C VAL A 132 8.89 17.63 26.95
N VAL A 133 7.82 17.50 27.74
CA VAL A 133 7.90 17.26 29.18
C VAL A 133 7.85 15.77 29.44
N THR A 134 8.89 15.25 30.10
CA THR A 134 8.95 13.87 30.59
C THR A 134 8.76 13.83 32.09
N THR A 135 8.52 12.64 32.65
CA THR A 135 8.73 12.43 34.08
C THR A 135 10.21 12.70 34.43
N CYS A 136 10.45 13.20 35.65
CA CYS A 136 11.80 13.48 36.16
C CYS A 136 12.41 12.26 36.87
N GLU A 137 12.05 11.06 36.43
CA GLU A 137 12.67 9.83 36.92
C GLU A 137 14.11 9.77 36.40
N TYR A 138 15.04 9.47 37.30
CA TYR A 138 16.44 9.33 36.95
C TYR A 138 16.82 7.85 36.90
N ARG A 139 17.56 7.47 35.85
CA ARG A 139 18.19 6.17 35.73
C ARG A 139 19.70 6.33 35.49
N PRO A 140 20.56 5.43 36.00
CA PRO A 140 22.01 5.54 35.88
C PRO A 140 22.52 5.69 34.44
N GLU A 141 21.84 5.08 33.47
CA GLU A 141 22.17 5.13 32.05
C GLU A 141 22.10 6.56 31.49
N TYR A 142 21.26 7.42 32.06
CA TYR A 142 21.19 8.84 31.68
C TYR A 142 22.45 9.60 32.08
N GLY A 143 23.20 9.12 33.07
CA GLY A 143 24.53 9.63 33.40
C GLY A 143 25.52 9.38 32.27
N CYS A 144 25.46 8.22 31.62
CA CYS A 144 26.29 7.90 30.47
C CYS A 144 25.95 8.75 29.25
N LEU A 145 24.69 9.18 29.08
CA LEU A 145 24.29 10.07 27.99
C LEU A 145 25.03 11.42 28.00
N LYS A 146 25.51 11.87 29.17
CA LYS A 146 26.34 13.09 29.27
C LYS A 146 27.73 12.93 28.65
N MET A 147 28.17 11.70 28.40
CA MET A 147 29.45 11.36 27.75
C MET A 147 29.32 11.21 26.23
N THR A 148 28.15 11.54 25.68
CA THR A 148 27.88 11.52 24.25
C THR A 148 27.15 12.78 23.80
N ASN A 149 27.09 12.97 22.48
CA ASN A 149 26.45 14.10 21.83
C ASN A 149 25.17 13.64 21.13
N CYS A 150 24.14 14.49 21.19
CA CYS A 150 22.94 14.36 20.37
C CYS A 150 23.26 14.93 18.97
N LYS A 151 23.21 14.09 17.94
CA LYS A 151 23.64 14.43 16.57
C LYS A 151 22.66 13.95 15.52
N CYS A 152 22.78 14.48 14.31
CA CYS A 152 22.00 14.02 13.17
C CYS A 152 22.69 12.83 12.51
N ILE A 153 22.16 11.63 12.73
CA ILE A 153 22.69 10.38 12.20
C ILE A 153 21.64 9.78 11.28
N THR A 154 21.96 9.62 10.00
CA THR A 154 21.05 9.05 8.97
C THR A 154 19.69 9.76 8.91
N GLY A 155 19.70 11.10 9.02
CA GLY A 155 18.47 11.91 8.98
C GLY A 155 17.62 11.84 10.26
N ARG A 156 18.16 11.30 11.36
CA ARG A 156 17.46 11.22 12.65
C ARG A 156 18.31 11.75 13.79
N CYS A 157 17.67 12.35 14.79
CA CYS A 157 18.37 12.79 15.98
C CYS A 157 18.65 11.59 16.90
N LEU A 158 19.91 11.21 16.99
CA LEU A 158 20.35 10.03 17.73
C LEU A 158 21.56 10.36 18.62
N TRP A 159 21.68 9.62 19.71
CA TRP A 159 22.86 9.67 20.57
C TRP A 159 24.05 9.01 19.86
N GLU A 160 25.15 9.73 19.77
CA GLU A 160 26.41 9.21 19.23
C GLU A 160 26.93 8.06 20.11
N LYS A 161 27.50 7.01 19.51
CA LYS A 161 28.09 5.90 20.28
C LYS A 161 29.58 6.15 20.48
N THR A 162 29.92 6.97 21.46
CA THR A 162 31.32 7.21 21.86
C THR A 162 31.87 6.03 22.66
N GLN A 163 33.20 5.89 22.72
CA GLN A 163 33.83 4.85 23.53
C GLN A 163 33.49 5.03 25.02
N ASP A 164 33.58 6.26 25.53
CA ASP A 164 33.24 6.60 26.92
C ASP A 164 31.79 6.25 27.27
N TYR A 165 30.84 6.52 26.35
CA TYR A 165 29.44 6.11 26.51
C TYR A 165 29.30 4.59 26.62
N ASN A 166 29.95 3.84 25.72
CA ASN A 166 29.88 2.39 25.72
C ASN A 166 30.50 1.78 26.98
N ASP A 167 31.64 2.32 27.45
CA ASP A 167 32.31 1.86 28.67
C ASP A 167 31.47 2.14 29.92
N CYS A 168 30.87 3.33 30.01
CA CYS A 168 29.92 3.68 31.06
C CYS A 168 28.72 2.71 31.05
N MET A 169 28.10 2.48 29.89
CA MET A 169 26.96 1.56 29.78
C MET A 169 27.32 0.12 30.13
N ASN A 170 28.55 -0.32 29.87
CA ASN A 170 29.00 -1.66 30.23
C ASN A 170 29.27 -1.80 31.74
N SER A 171 29.62 -0.72 32.44
CA SER A 171 29.81 -0.72 33.90
C SER A 171 28.49 -0.81 34.70
N LEU A 172 27.36 -0.56 34.04
CA LEU A 172 26.02 -0.59 34.64
C LEU A 172 25.30 -1.95 34.48
N LYS A 173 25.89 -2.88 33.72
CA LYS A 173 25.37 -4.25 33.52
C LYS A 173 25.81 -5.20 34.63
#